data_AF-A0A1G2K690-F1
#
_entry.id   AF-A0A1G2K690-F1
#
_cell.length_a   1.000
_cell.length_b   1.000
_cell.length_c   1.000
_cell.angle_alpha   90.00
_cell.angle_beta   90.00
_cell.angle_gamma   90.00
#
_symmetry.space_group_name_H-M   'P 1'
#
loop_
_entity.id
_entity.type
_entity.pdbx_description
1 polymer ?
#
loop_
_entity_poly.entity_id
_entity_poly.type
_entity_poly.pdbx_seq_one_letter_code
_entity_poly.pdbx_strand_id
1 'polypeptide(L)'
;MATAPTRIVFDLGDKIRVSPPIWPDHKLDIQPGDLSKSVPYGNGVYGYQDRKGSNPFTSAPSQEACGGVIYFSNGVSKDDFEAFMRILEVQPGYVVKPSKDFAVFTAESKQPGKDGYLVQMRVVSKFGLRFMFGALTDAEYEKFPEQELTIVEALWSFIKQERKRWGTSWMDDKGLGGKFGGDGDFACEELAFGFMLENDYHRVYRIWSRAWLVTK
;
A
#
# COMPACT_ATOMS: atom_id res chain seq x y z
N MET A 1 6.92 -22.17 29.77
CA MET A 1 6.38 -21.01 29.03
C MET A 1 7.10 -20.95 27.70
N ALA A 2 6.41 -21.19 26.58
CA ALA A 2 7.00 -20.99 25.27
C ALA A 2 7.27 -19.50 25.10
N THR A 3 8.52 -19.12 24.82
CA THR A 3 8.89 -17.76 24.45
C THR A 3 8.10 -17.36 23.21
N ALA A 4 7.29 -16.31 23.32
CA ALA A 4 6.58 -15.75 22.18
C ALA A 4 7.59 -15.49 21.05
N PRO A 5 7.31 -15.89 19.80
CA PRO A 5 8.24 -15.71 18.70
C PRO A 5 8.65 -14.24 18.59
N THR A 6 9.97 -14.00 18.53
CA THR A 6 10.51 -12.64 18.39
C THR A 6 10.04 -12.07 17.06
N ARG A 7 9.20 -11.02 17.14
CA ARG A 7 8.61 -10.37 15.96
C ARG A 7 9.71 -9.82 15.06
N ILE A 8 9.75 -10.29 13.81
CA ILE A 8 10.65 -9.72 12.79
C ILE A 8 10.21 -8.26 12.55
N VAL A 9 11.16 -7.33 12.56
CA VAL A 9 10.92 -5.92 12.20
C VAL A 9 10.50 -5.88 10.73
N PHE A 10 9.51 -5.05 10.38
CA PHE A 10 9.14 -4.93 8.97
C PHE A 10 10.29 -4.33 8.18
N ASP A 11 10.70 -5.04 7.13
CA ASP A 11 11.72 -4.63 6.19
C ASP A 11 11.28 -5.06 4.79
N LEU A 12 11.28 -4.10 3.86
CA LEU A 12 10.98 -4.36 2.45
C LEU A 12 12.17 -4.98 1.69
N GLY A 13 13.31 -5.14 2.37
CA GLY A 13 14.56 -5.64 1.83
C GLY A 13 15.33 -4.57 1.05
N ASP A 14 16.55 -4.90 0.68
CA ASP A 14 17.53 -3.93 0.16
C ASP A 14 17.19 -3.35 -1.23
N LYS A 15 16.21 -3.94 -1.93
CA LYS A 15 15.83 -3.57 -3.30
C LYS A 15 14.83 -2.41 -3.37
N ILE A 16 14.22 -2.03 -2.23
CA ILE A 16 13.22 -0.96 -2.16
C ILE A 16 13.74 0.10 -1.20
N ARG A 17 13.95 1.31 -1.74
CA ARG A 17 14.32 2.45 -0.90
C ARG A 17 13.06 3.06 -0.31
N VAL A 18 12.89 2.91 1.00
CA VAL A 18 11.82 3.53 1.78
C VAL A 18 12.20 4.97 2.11
N SER A 19 11.32 5.91 1.77
CA SER A 19 11.45 7.33 2.04
C SER A 19 11.00 7.66 3.48
N PRO A 20 11.55 8.72 4.09
CA PRO A 20 11.10 9.17 5.40
C PRO A 20 9.63 9.61 5.37
N PRO A 21 8.88 9.46 6.48
CA PRO A 21 7.46 9.81 6.53
C PRO A 21 7.21 11.32 6.38
N ILE A 22 8.16 12.14 6.84
CA ILE A 22 8.20 13.58 6.62
C ILE A 22 9.20 13.83 5.52
N TRP A 23 8.77 14.50 4.45
CA TRP A 23 9.65 14.87 3.37
C TRP A 23 10.68 15.91 3.86
N PRO A 24 11.99 15.68 3.69
CA PRO A 24 13.02 16.56 4.24
C PRO A 24 12.88 17.98 3.68
N ASP A 25 13.24 19.00 4.46
CA ASP A 25 13.43 20.38 3.99
C ASP A 25 12.21 21.08 3.34
N HIS A 26 11.04 20.45 3.36
CA HIS A 26 9.79 20.98 2.80
C HIS A 26 8.68 21.07 3.86
N LYS A 27 8.14 22.28 4.08
CA LYS A 27 6.89 22.46 4.83
C LYS A 27 5.71 22.21 3.91
N LEU A 28 5.22 20.97 3.91
CA LEU A 28 4.06 20.56 3.12
C LEU A 28 2.80 20.51 4.00
N ASP A 29 1.66 20.96 3.46
CA ASP A 29 0.36 20.88 4.12
C ASP A 29 -0.07 19.42 4.36
N ILE A 30 0.27 18.54 3.42
CA ILE A 30 0.06 17.09 3.51
C ILE A 30 1.37 16.41 3.15
N GLN A 31 1.90 15.60 4.07
CA GLN A 31 3.11 14.83 3.83
C GLN A 31 2.78 13.56 3.02
N PRO A 32 3.58 13.22 1.98
CA PRO A 32 3.33 12.01 1.20
C PRO A 32 3.46 10.72 2.02
N GLY A 33 4.23 10.77 3.12
CA GLY A 33 4.35 9.68 4.09
C GLY A 33 3.39 9.74 5.28
N ASP A 34 2.45 10.71 5.33
CA ASP A 34 1.37 10.68 6.32
C ASP A 34 0.31 9.67 5.88
N LEU A 35 0.49 8.43 6.34
CA LEU A 35 -0.37 7.30 6.01
C LEU A 35 -1.64 7.23 6.88
N SER A 36 -1.83 8.16 7.82
CA SER A 36 -3.07 8.28 8.59
C SER A 36 -4.20 8.93 7.78
N LYS A 37 -3.86 9.64 6.70
CA LYS A 37 -4.79 10.35 5.83
C LYS A 37 -4.89 9.65 4.48
N SER A 38 -6.02 9.77 3.79
CA SER A 38 -6.14 9.45 2.36
C SER A 38 -5.77 10.67 1.53
N VAL A 39 -5.16 10.45 0.37
CA VAL A 39 -5.03 11.54 -0.61
C VAL A 39 -6.37 11.80 -1.28
N PRO A 40 -6.63 13.03 -1.76
CA PRO A 40 -7.82 13.32 -2.54
C PRO A 40 -7.91 12.45 -3.80
N TYR A 41 -9.12 12.00 -4.11
CA TYR A 41 -9.40 11.31 -5.36
C TYR A 41 -9.15 12.25 -6.54
N GLY A 42 -8.55 11.74 -7.61
CA GLY A 42 -8.53 12.44 -8.88
C GLY A 42 -9.93 12.40 -9.48
N ASN A 43 -10.43 13.51 -10.02
CA ASN A 43 -11.65 13.45 -10.83
C ASN A 43 -11.34 13.10 -12.32
N GLY A 44 -10.08 12.79 -12.62
CA GLY A 44 -9.55 12.46 -13.94
C GLY A 44 -9.37 13.64 -14.91
N VAL A 45 -9.71 14.88 -14.52
CA VAL A 45 -9.50 16.08 -15.35
C VAL A 45 -8.23 16.80 -14.93
N TYR A 46 -7.11 16.59 -15.65
CA TYR A 46 -5.87 17.37 -15.50
C TYR A 46 -5.37 17.53 -14.05
N GLY A 47 -5.47 16.46 -13.23
CA GLY A 47 -5.05 16.50 -11.82
C GLY A 47 -5.97 17.28 -10.88
N TYR A 48 -7.19 17.63 -11.32
CA TYR A 48 -8.17 18.22 -10.43
C TYR A 48 -8.61 17.21 -9.37
N GLN A 49 -8.59 17.64 -8.12
CA GLN A 49 -8.80 16.79 -6.95
C GLN A 49 -10.20 16.99 -6.39
N ASP A 50 -10.98 15.91 -6.30
CA ASP A 50 -12.23 15.94 -5.56
C ASP A 50 -11.97 15.49 -4.11
N ARG A 51 -12.09 16.47 -3.20
CA ARG A 51 -11.92 16.26 -1.75
C ARG A 51 -13.19 15.75 -1.05
N LYS A 52 -14.32 15.65 -1.77
CA LYS A 52 -15.63 15.34 -1.18
C LYS A 52 -16.03 13.88 -1.32
N GLY A 53 -15.24 13.08 -2.04
CA GLY A 53 -15.54 11.66 -2.20
C GLY A 53 -15.30 10.87 -0.91
N SER A 54 -16.31 10.16 -0.40
CA SER A 54 -16.15 9.16 0.66
C SER A 54 -16.99 7.91 0.43
N ASN A 55 -17.88 7.96 -0.56
CA ASN A 55 -18.80 6.90 -0.93
C ASN A 55 -18.40 6.33 -2.30
N PRO A 56 -18.16 5.02 -2.43
CA PRO A 56 -17.69 4.41 -3.68
C PRO A 56 -18.66 4.61 -4.87
N PHE A 57 -19.96 4.80 -4.62
CA PHE A 57 -20.96 4.99 -5.67
C PHE A 57 -21.10 6.44 -6.12
N THR A 58 -21.08 7.39 -5.18
CA THR A 58 -21.28 8.82 -5.50
C THR A 58 -19.97 9.56 -5.75
N SER A 59 -18.83 8.90 -5.51
CA SER A 59 -17.49 9.44 -5.77
C SER A 59 -16.81 8.71 -6.92
N ALA A 60 -17.58 7.97 -7.73
CA ALA A 60 -17.07 7.33 -8.91
C ALA A 60 -16.47 8.41 -9.84
N PRO A 61 -15.19 8.30 -10.21
CA PRO A 61 -14.54 9.27 -11.07
C PRO A 61 -15.17 9.25 -12.46
N SER A 62 -15.26 10.42 -13.09
CA SER A 62 -15.90 10.56 -14.40
C SER A 62 -14.99 10.20 -15.57
N GLN A 63 -13.67 10.08 -15.37
CA GLN A 63 -12.70 9.95 -16.47
C GLN A 63 -11.61 8.88 -16.28
N GLU A 64 -11.16 8.60 -15.05
CA GLU A 64 -10.05 7.68 -14.79
C GLU A 64 -10.40 6.72 -13.66
N ALA A 65 -9.90 5.49 -13.67
CA ALA A 65 -10.16 4.53 -12.60
C ALA A 65 -9.56 5.02 -11.28
N CYS A 66 -10.38 5.33 -10.28
CA CYS A 66 -9.86 5.73 -8.97
C CYS A 66 -10.83 5.43 -7.83
N GLY A 67 -10.26 5.28 -6.64
CA GLY A 67 -10.99 4.97 -5.43
C GLY A 67 -11.49 3.53 -5.34
N GLY A 68 -12.17 3.24 -4.23
CA GLY A 68 -12.53 1.89 -3.85
C GLY A 68 -11.42 1.15 -3.10
N VAL A 69 -11.83 0.18 -2.29
CA VAL A 69 -10.94 -0.67 -1.51
C VAL A 69 -11.23 -2.11 -1.89
N ILE A 70 -10.19 -2.86 -2.20
CA ILE A 70 -10.31 -4.29 -2.51
C ILE A 70 -9.54 -5.06 -1.45
N TYR A 71 -10.22 -6.02 -0.82
CA TYR A 71 -9.61 -6.96 0.11
C TYR A 71 -9.44 -8.31 -0.55
N PHE A 72 -8.30 -8.95 -0.31
CA PHE A 72 -7.99 -10.28 -0.84
C PHE A 72 -7.24 -11.12 0.18
N SER A 73 -7.41 -12.44 0.07
CA SER A 73 -6.84 -13.39 1.02
C SER A 73 -5.33 -13.55 0.82
N ASN A 74 -4.68 -14.17 1.79
CA ASN A 74 -3.28 -14.54 1.66
C ASN A 74 -3.01 -15.63 0.60
N GLY A 75 -4.03 -16.26 0.01
CA GLY A 75 -3.86 -17.27 -1.04
C GLY A 75 -3.46 -16.73 -2.42
N VAL A 76 -3.40 -15.40 -2.62
CA VAL A 76 -3.16 -14.82 -3.96
C VAL A 76 -1.79 -15.24 -4.55
N SER A 77 -1.80 -15.75 -5.78
CA SER A 77 -0.55 -16.06 -6.50
C SER A 77 0.10 -14.79 -7.04
N LYS A 78 1.37 -14.87 -7.46
CA LYS A 78 2.03 -13.72 -8.09
C LYS A 78 1.34 -13.34 -9.41
N ASP A 79 0.98 -14.34 -10.21
CA ASP A 79 0.37 -14.15 -11.52
C ASP A 79 -1.03 -13.53 -11.39
N ASP A 80 -1.82 -13.97 -10.40
CA ASP A 80 -3.13 -13.37 -10.10
C ASP A 80 -2.97 -11.93 -9.61
N PHE A 81 -1.95 -11.66 -8.78
CA PHE A 81 -1.68 -10.31 -8.31
C PHE A 81 -1.27 -9.38 -9.46
N GLU A 82 -0.38 -9.82 -10.35
CA GLU A 82 0.02 -9.05 -11.52
C GLU A 82 -1.15 -8.85 -12.50
N ALA A 83 -2.00 -9.86 -12.68
CA ALA A 83 -3.23 -9.73 -13.46
C ALA A 83 -4.20 -8.73 -12.83
N PHE A 84 -4.36 -8.77 -11.51
CA PHE A 84 -5.19 -7.83 -10.76
C PHE A 84 -4.67 -6.39 -10.88
N MET A 85 -3.38 -6.15 -10.73
CA MET A 85 -2.76 -4.83 -10.94
C MET A 85 -3.01 -4.32 -12.37
N ARG A 86 -2.92 -5.20 -13.38
CA ARG A 86 -3.22 -4.85 -14.77
C ARG A 86 -4.69 -4.47 -14.98
N ILE A 87 -5.64 -5.19 -14.35
CA ILE A 87 -7.08 -4.88 -14.42
C ILE A 87 -7.38 -3.50 -13.81
N LEU A 88 -6.67 -3.15 -12.74
CA LEU A 88 -6.77 -1.85 -12.09
C LEU A 88 -5.95 -0.74 -12.77
N GLU A 89 -5.35 -1.03 -13.93
CA GLU A 89 -4.48 -0.11 -14.67
C GLU A 89 -3.28 0.42 -13.84
N VAL A 90 -2.85 -0.32 -12.82
CA VAL A 90 -1.62 -0.01 -12.08
C VAL A 90 -0.42 -0.33 -12.97
N GLN A 91 0.16 0.70 -13.59
CA GLN A 91 1.21 0.57 -14.61
C GLN A 91 0.78 -0.34 -15.77
N PRO A 92 -0.16 0.10 -16.61
CA PRO A 92 -0.79 -0.77 -17.60
C PRO A 92 0.21 -1.28 -18.64
N GLY A 93 -0.04 -2.49 -19.15
CA GLY A 93 0.93 -3.22 -19.99
C GLY A 93 1.25 -2.59 -21.35
N TYR A 94 0.56 -1.53 -21.77
CA TYR A 94 0.92 -0.74 -22.95
C TYR A 94 2.03 0.29 -22.68
N VAL A 95 2.43 0.48 -21.42
CA VAL A 95 3.58 1.32 -21.07
C VAL A 95 4.86 0.62 -21.49
N VAL A 96 5.57 1.18 -22.47
CA VAL A 96 6.80 0.62 -23.07
C VAL A 96 7.90 0.35 -22.02
N LYS A 97 7.95 1.16 -20.96
CA LYS A 97 8.83 0.95 -19.79
C LYS A 97 8.04 1.17 -18.50
N PRO A 98 7.76 0.12 -17.72
CA PRO A 98 7.17 0.27 -16.40
C PRO A 98 7.98 1.26 -15.55
N SER A 99 7.28 2.17 -14.87
CA SER A 99 7.91 3.24 -14.12
C SER A 99 8.62 2.70 -12.87
N LYS A 100 9.85 3.18 -12.67
CA LYS A 100 10.70 2.90 -11.50
C LYS A 100 10.98 4.16 -10.69
N ASP A 101 10.52 5.31 -11.16
CA ASP A 101 10.64 6.62 -10.54
C ASP A 101 9.50 6.85 -9.54
N PHE A 102 9.60 6.21 -8.36
CA PHE A 102 8.64 6.36 -7.28
C PHE A 102 9.28 6.34 -5.89
N ALA A 103 8.59 6.94 -4.92
CA ALA A 103 8.90 6.80 -3.50
C ALA A 103 7.97 5.78 -2.84
N VAL A 104 8.49 5.13 -1.80
CA VAL A 104 7.76 4.18 -0.97
C VAL A 104 7.74 4.69 0.46
N PHE A 105 6.58 4.66 1.10
CA PHE A 105 6.39 5.04 2.49
C PHE A 105 5.72 3.89 3.23
N THR A 106 6.12 3.64 4.48
CA THR A 106 5.59 2.52 5.25
C THR A 106 5.24 2.97 6.67
N ALA A 107 4.20 2.38 7.25
CA ALA A 107 3.87 2.57 8.65
C ALA A 107 3.37 1.27 9.27
N GLU A 108 3.88 0.95 10.46
CA GLU A 108 3.40 -0.14 11.29
C GLU A 108 2.34 0.34 12.28
N SER A 109 1.26 -0.42 12.43
CA SER A 109 0.26 -0.15 13.45
C SER A 109 0.78 -0.47 14.85
N LYS A 110 0.42 0.40 15.81
CA LYS A 110 0.63 0.15 17.24
C LYS A 110 -0.55 -0.56 17.89
N GLN A 111 -1.75 -0.48 17.30
CA GLN A 111 -2.97 -1.10 17.81
C GLN A 111 -3.76 -1.76 16.65
N PRO A 112 -3.27 -2.88 16.07
CA PRO A 112 -3.81 -3.42 14.81
C PRO A 112 -5.32 -3.66 14.80
N GLY A 113 -5.90 -4.16 15.89
CA GLY A 113 -7.34 -4.39 16.00
C GLY A 113 -8.18 -3.11 15.95
N LYS A 114 -7.65 -1.96 16.39
CA LYS A 114 -8.34 -0.66 16.29
C LYS A 114 -8.07 0.02 14.96
N ASP A 115 -6.82 -0.05 14.50
CA ASP A 115 -6.38 0.62 13.29
C ASP A 115 -6.87 -0.11 12.02
N GLY A 116 -7.18 -1.41 12.13
CA GLY A 116 -7.67 -2.24 11.02
C GLY A 116 -6.59 -2.78 10.08
N TYR A 117 -5.31 -2.58 10.42
CA TYR A 117 -4.15 -3.05 9.64
C TYR A 117 -2.96 -3.40 10.55
N LEU A 118 -2.01 -4.19 10.02
CA LEU A 118 -0.74 -4.52 10.66
C LEU A 118 0.37 -3.58 10.18
N VAL A 119 0.57 -3.53 8.87
CA VAL A 119 1.50 -2.63 8.17
C VAL A 119 0.79 -2.06 6.94
N GLN A 120 1.07 -0.82 6.60
CA GLN A 120 0.67 -0.22 5.34
C GLN A 120 1.87 0.31 4.58
N MET A 121 1.77 0.27 3.25
CA MET A 121 2.73 0.82 2.31
C MET A 121 2.01 1.69 1.29
N ARG A 122 2.50 2.92 1.08
CA ARG A 122 2.07 3.81 0.01
C ARG A 122 3.19 3.98 -1.01
N VAL A 123 2.84 3.87 -2.28
CA VAL A 123 3.70 4.18 -3.42
C VAL A 123 3.22 5.49 -4.03
N VAL A 124 4.15 6.42 -4.28
CA VAL A 124 3.86 7.71 -4.91
C VAL A 124 4.84 7.90 -6.06
N SER A 125 4.34 8.07 -7.28
CA SER A 125 5.20 8.37 -8.43
C SER A 125 5.98 9.69 -8.24
N LYS A 126 7.12 9.80 -8.90
CA LYS A 126 7.89 11.05 -9.03
C LYS A 126 7.00 12.21 -9.49
N PHE A 127 6.09 11.96 -10.44
CA PHE A 127 5.09 12.92 -10.90
C PHE A 127 4.14 13.37 -9.77
N GLY A 128 3.60 12.43 -9.00
CA GLY A 128 2.77 12.73 -7.83
C GLY A 128 3.52 13.54 -6.77
N LEU A 129 4.77 13.18 -6.47
CA LEU A 129 5.60 13.91 -5.51
C LEU A 129 5.78 15.39 -5.92
N ARG A 130 6.02 15.67 -7.20
CA ARG A 130 6.19 17.05 -7.70
C ARG A 130 4.88 17.82 -7.75
N PHE A 131 3.86 17.27 -8.40
CA PHE A 131 2.70 18.05 -8.83
C PHE A 131 1.48 17.94 -7.90
N MET A 132 1.35 16.84 -7.13
CA MET A 132 0.30 16.73 -6.11
C MET A 132 0.81 17.22 -4.76
N PHE A 133 1.99 16.76 -4.34
CA PHE A 133 2.48 17.04 -2.99
C PHE A 133 3.37 18.28 -2.91
N GLY A 134 3.95 18.74 -4.02
CA GLY A 134 4.95 19.80 -3.98
C GLY A 134 6.23 19.41 -3.23
N ALA A 135 6.48 18.11 -3.10
CA ALA A 135 7.60 17.55 -2.35
C ALA A 135 8.94 17.66 -3.11
N LEU A 136 8.90 17.83 -4.43
CA LEU A 136 10.10 18.00 -5.25
C LEU A 136 10.12 19.42 -5.84
N THR A 137 11.31 20.03 -5.85
CA THR A 137 11.63 21.13 -6.76
C THR A 137 11.86 20.61 -8.19
N ASP A 138 11.95 21.51 -9.17
CA ASP A 138 12.23 21.11 -10.56
C ASP A 138 13.60 20.44 -10.69
N ALA A 139 14.60 20.93 -9.95
CA ALA A 139 15.95 20.35 -9.96
C ALA A 139 15.99 18.94 -9.35
N GLU A 140 15.24 18.71 -8.28
CA GLU A 140 15.12 17.39 -7.64
C GLU A 140 14.29 16.43 -8.47
N TYR A 141 13.25 16.93 -9.15
CA TYR A 141 12.45 16.13 -10.06
C TYR A 141 13.34 15.53 -11.14
N GLU A 142 14.14 16.32 -11.86
CA GLU A 142 15.01 15.82 -12.92
C GLU A 142 16.04 14.78 -12.44
N LYS A 143 16.49 14.88 -11.18
CA LYS A 143 17.50 13.99 -10.59
C LYS A 143 16.91 12.86 -9.74
N PHE A 144 15.58 12.75 -9.69
CA PHE A 144 14.93 11.80 -8.80
C PHE A 144 15.33 10.35 -9.15
N PRO A 145 15.82 9.56 -8.18
CA PRO A 145 16.44 8.28 -8.48
C PRO A 145 15.41 7.18 -8.76
N GLU A 146 15.66 6.34 -9.75
CA GLU A 146 14.86 5.14 -10.02
C GLU A 146 15.10 4.06 -8.96
N GLN A 147 14.03 3.38 -8.56
CA GLN A 147 14.05 2.16 -7.75
C GLN A 147 14.60 0.98 -8.56
N GLU A 148 15.07 -0.07 -7.89
CA GLU A 148 15.50 -1.29 -8.60
C GLU A 148 14.28 -2.04 -9.19
N LEU A 149 13.17 -2.03 -8.44
CA LEU A 149 11.92 -2.68 -8.78
C LEU A 149 10.91 -1.72 -9.41
N THR A 150 9.99 -2.26 -10.21
CA THR A 150 8.77 -1.57 -10.65
C THR A 150 7.78 -1.43 -9.49
N ILE A 151 6.72 -0.63 -9.69
CA ILE A 151 5.68 -0.44 -8.66
C ILE A 151 5.01 -1.78 -8.32
N VAL A 152 4.64 -2.58 -9.33
CA VAL A 152 3.98 -3.87 -9.12
C VAL A 152 4.90 -4.85 -8.38
N GLU A 153 6.18 -4.89 -8.72
CA GLU A 153 7.17 -5.72 -8.02
C GLU A 153 7.40 -5.27 -6.57
N ALA A 154 7.33 -3.95 -6.30
CA ALA A 154 7.43 -3.42 -4.96
C ALA A 154 6.19 -3.80 -4.11
N LEU A 155 4.99 -3.66 -4.66
CA LEU A 155 3.73 -4.10 -4.03
C LEU A 155 3.73 -5.61 -3.77
N TRP A 156 4.24 -6.42 -4.70
CA TRP A 156 4.39 -7.86 -4.47
C TRP A 156 5.44 -8.17 -3.38
N SER A 157 6.52 -7.40 -3.32
CA SER A 157 7.54 -7.57 -2.28
C SER A 157 6.98 -7.29 -0.89
N PHE A 158 6.08 -6.32 -0.75
CA PHE A 158 5.31 -6.12 0.50
C PHE A 158 4.55 -7.39 0.92
N ILE A 159 3.79 -8.01 0.02
CA ILE A 159 3.03 -9.25 0.30
C ILE A 159 3.97 -10.38 0.76
N LYS A 160 5.09 -10.58 0.06
CA LYS A 160 6.07 -11.61 0.44
C LYS A 160 6.65 -11.39 1.83
N GLN A 161 6.96 -10.15 2.20
CA GLN A 161 7.55 -9.85 3.51
C GLN A 161 6.54 -10.05 4.63
N GLU A 162 5.28 -9.64 4.44
CA GLU A 162 4.24 -9.88 5.44
C GLU A 162 3.91 -11.38 5.58
N ARG A 163 3.92 -12.15 4.49
CA ARG A 163 3.84 -13.63 4.55
C ARG A 163 4.97 -14.25 5.35
N LYS A 164 6.21 -13.80 5.12
CA LYS A 164 7.36 -14.26 5.88
C LYS A 164 7.20 -13.97 7.38
N ARG A 165 6.66 -12.78 7.69
CA ARG A 165 6.49 -12.26 9.05
C ARG A 165 5.37 -12.91 9.83
N TRP A 166 4.20 -13.10 9.22
CA TRP A 166 2.97 -13.53 9.89
C TRP A 166 2.55 -14.96 9.57
N GLY A 167 3.17 -15.59 8.57
CA GLY A 167 2.82 -16.92 8.09
C GLY A 167 1.91 -16.90 6.87
N THR A 168 1.66 -18.08 6.33
CA THR A 168 0.83 -18.25 5.11
C THR A 168 -0.54 -18.89 5.32
N SER A 169 -0.85 -19.34 6.53
CA SER A 169 -2.15 -19.88 6.90
C SER A 169 -2.35 -19.72 8.40
N TRP A 170 -3.58 -19.91 8.88
CA TRP A 170 -3.87 -19.92 10.32
C TRP A 170 -3.13 -21.04 11.08
N MET A 171 -2.68 -22.11 10.39
CA MET A 171 -1.86 -23.17 11.00
C MET A 171 -0.38 -22.77 11.15
N ASP A 172 0.11 -21.83 10.34
CA ASP A 172 1.47 -21.27 10.40
C ASP A 172 1.45 -19.92 11.12
N ASP A 173 0.73 -19.83 12.24
CA ASP A 173 0.62 -18.58 13.00
C ASP A 173 1.98 -18.17 13.60
N LYS A 174 2.51 -17.04 13.15
CA LYS A 174 3.75 -16.43 13.67
C LYS A 174 3.50 -15.27 14.63
N GLY A 175 2.36 -15.29 15.32
CA GLY A 175 1.97 -14.31 16.32
C GLY A 175 0.92 -13.32 15.83
N LEU A 176 0.11 -13.70 14.84
CA LEU A 176 -1.08 -13.02 14.38
C LEU A 176 -2.28 -13.27 15.30
N GLY A 177 -2.35 -14.43 15.95
CA GLY A 177 -3.44 -14.82 16.84
C GLY A 177 -3.81 -13.76 17.90
N GLY A 178 -5.11 -13.50 18.03
CA GLY A 178 -5.69 -12.54 18.98
C GLY A 178 -5.55 -11.06 18.61
N LYS A 179 -4.89 -10.71 17.49
CA LYS A 179 -4.71 -9.30 17.09
C LYS A 179 -5.97 -8.67 16.51
N PHE A 180 -6.91 -9.48 16.04
CA PHE A 180 -8.14 -9.02 15.40
C PHE A 180 -9.39 -9.65 16.02
N GLY A 181 -9.26 -10.16 17.25
CA GLY A 181 -10.38 -10.66 18.05
C GLY A 181 -10.70 -12.14 17.85
N GLY A 182 -9.82 -12.91 17.20
CA GLY A 182 -9.92 -14.36 17.15
C GLY A 182 -9.72 -14.99 18.52
N ASP A 183 -10.44 -16.08 18.75
CA ASP A 183 -10.36 -16.87 19.99
C ASP A 183 -9.31 -17.99 19.90
N GLY A 184 -8.75 -18.22 18.70
CA GLY A 184 -7.79 -19.29 18.42
C GLY A 184 -8.41 -20.69 18.42
N ASP A 185 -9.72 -20.80 18.62
CA ASP A 185 -10.44 -22.08 18.67
C ASP A 185 -11.41 -22.23 17.51
N PHE A 186 -12.44 -21.39 17.45
CA PHE A 186 -13.43 -21.40 16.38
C PHE A 186 -13.18 -20.31 15.34
N ALA A 187 -12.62 -19.17 15.77
CA ALA A 187 -12.24 -18.05 14.90
C ALA A 187 -10.72 -17.81 15.04
N CYS A 188 -9.98 -18.20 14.02
CA CYS A 188 -8.54 -17.98 13.93
C CYS A 188 -8.22 -16.80 13.01
N GLU A 189 -7.13 -16.09 13.28
CA GLU A 189 -6.65 -15.07 12.36
C GLU A 189 -5.80 -15.65 11.22
N GLU A 190 -6.16 -15.31 9.98
CA GLU A 190 -5.33 -15.55 8.81
C GLU A 190 -4.94 -14.22 8.15
N LEU A 191 -3.68 -14.12 7.70
CA LEU A 191 -3.19 -12.95 6.99
C LEU A 191 -4.09 -12.65 5.78
N ALA A 192 -4.32 -11.37 5.55
CA ALA A 192 -5.05 -10.87 4.39
C ALA A 192 -4.52 -9.49 4.03
N PHE A 193 -4.94 -8.99 2.88
CA PHE A 193 -4.44 -7.73 2.35
C PHE A 193 -5.59 -6.85 1.89
N GLY A 194 -5.36 -5.54 1.95
CA GLY A 194 -6.18 -4.54 1.31
C GLY A 194 -5.35 -3.74 0.31
N PHE A 195 -5.97 -3.32 -0.78
CA PHE A 195 -5.40 -2.46 -1.79
C PHE A 195 -6.36 -1.32 -2.14
N MET A 196 -5.80 -0.15 -2.39
CA MET A 196 -6.52 1.04 -2.81
C MET A 196 -5.69 1.80 -3.84
N LEU A 197 -6.34 2.15 -4.95
CA LEU A 197 -5.87 3.17 -5.86
C LEU A 197 -6.36 4.52 -5.30
N GLU A 198 -5.46 5.29 -4.67
CA GLU A 198 -5.86 6.55 -4.04
C GLU A 198 -6.00 7.68 -5.07
N ASN A 199 -5.10 7.74 -6.06
CA ASN A 199 -5.16 8.71 -7.14
C ASN A 199 -4.41 8.20 -8.38
N ASP A 200 -5.10 7.94 -9.49
CA ASP A 200 -4.47 7.33 -10.67
C ASP A 200 -3.60 8.32 -11.45
N TYR A 201 -4.14 9.52 -11.69
CA TYR A 201 -3.43 10.60 -12.38
C TYR A 201 -2.04 10.87 -11.79
N HIS A 202 -1.94 10.89 -10.46
CA HIS A 202 -0.67 11.07 -9.74
C HIS A 202 0.01 9.75 -9.35
N ARG A 203 -0.57 8.61 -9.73
CA ARG A 203 -0.10 7.26 -9.46
C ARG A 203 0.26 7.06 -8.00
N VAL A 204 -0.76 7.21 -7.15
CA VAL A 204 -0.71 6.99 -5.71
C VAL A 204 -1.48 5.73 -5.38
N TYR A 205 -0.76 4.73 -4.90
CA TYR A 205 -1.31 3.41 -4.57
C TYR A 205 -1.02 3.07 -3.12
N ARG A 206 -1.94 2.39 -2.46
CA ARG A 206 -1.76 1.90 -1.09
C ARG A 206 -2.07 0.41 -1.01
N ILE A 207 -1.21 -0.32 -0.32
CA ILE A 207 -1.43 -1.70 0.09
C ILE A 207 -1.22 -1.80 1.60
N TRP A 208 -1.97 -2.68 2.26
CA TRP A 208 -1.76 -2.97 3.67
C TRP A 208 -2.07 -4.42 3.98
N SER A 209 -1.45 -4.92 5.04
CA SER A 209 -1.73 -6.23 5.62
C SER A 209 -2.72 -6.08 6.78
N ARG A 210 -3.53 -7.11 6.99
CA ARG A 210 -4.44 -7.26 8.13
C ARG A 210 -4.69 -8.75 8.38
N ALA A 211 -5.58 -9.09 9.31
CA ALA A 211 -6.13 -10.43 9.39
C ALA A 211 -7.62 -10.49 9.04
N TRP A 212 -8.05 -11.66 8.59
CA TRP A 212 -9.44 -12.12 8.58
C TRP A 212 -9.65 -13.14 9.69
N LEU A 213 -10.88 -13.22 10.20
CA LEU A 213 -11.31 -14.34 11.02
C LEU A 213 -11.73 -15.47 10.09
N VAL A 214 -11.07 -16.61 10.20
CA VAL A 214 -11.37 -17.84 9.47
C VAL A 214 -11.76 -18.92 10.48
N THR A 215 -12.67 -19.80 10.08
CA THR A 215 -13.07 -20.95 10.89
C THR A 215 -12.18 -22.15 10.58
N LYS A 216 -11.86 -22.94 11.61
CA LYS A 216 -11.13 -24.21 11.45
C LYS A 216 -11.93 -25.24 10.63
#